data_AF-A0A9P0K7Q7-F1
#
_entry.id   AF-A0A9P0K7Q7-F1
#
_cell.length_a   1.000
_cell.length_b   1.000
_cell.length_c   1.000
_cell.angle_alpha   90.00
_cell.angle_beta   90.00
_cell.angle_gamma   90.00
#
_symmetry.space_group_name_H-M   'P 1'
#
loop_
_entity.id
_entity.type
_entity.pdbx_description
1 polymer ?
#
loop_
_entity_poly.entity_id
_entity_poly.type
_entity_poly.pdbx_seq_one_letter_code
_entity_poly.pdbx_strand_id
1 'polypeptide(L)'
;MSASLVRKSLQIVDPEYNINKQSRKKKKDVLSIAPQNHKLTKKFQRRGAKTIKIGLLSSEKKLTVAELRKQLKPKQEILKENLKKLQLIKEASKVELDRETVAKIVERAVTKRPIKKRSKKTKNQKTVFTEEDFKTFEEEYFDE
;
A
#
# COMPACT_ATOMS: atom_id res chain seq x y z
N MET A 1 -5.72 -8.87 -2.33
CA MET A 1 -7.02 -8.26 -2.72
C MET A 1 -7.18 -8.39 -4.22
N SER A 2 -8.34 -8.84 -4.70
CA SER A 2 -8.60 -8.97 -6.14
C SER A 2 -8.91 -7.61 -6.78
N ALA A 3 -8.47 -7.42 -8.02
CA ALA A 3 -8.74 -6.19 -8.77
C ALA A 3 -10.24 -5.93 -9.00
N SER A 4 -11.05 -6.99 -9.04
CA SER A 4 -12.51 -6.92 -9.14
C SER A 4 -13.14 -6.30 -7.89
N LEU A 5 -12.67 -6.68 -6.69
CA LEU A 5 -13.16 -6.13 -5.43
C LEU A 5 -12.83 -4.64 -5.31
N VAL A 6 -11.62 -4.24 -5.68
CA VAL A 6 -11.20 -2.83 -5.70
C VAL A 6 -12.05 -2.00 -6.67
N ARG A 7 -12.41 -2.56 -7.83
CA ARG A 7 -13.31 -1.86 -8.78
C ARG A 7 -14.71 -1.68 -8.21
N LYS A 8 -15.26 -2.70 -7.53
CA LYS A 8 -16.58 -2.62 -6.90
C LYS A 8 -16.60 -1.61 -5.75
N SER A 9 -15.55 -1.56 -4.92
CA SER A 9 -15.47 -0.56 -3.85
C SER A 9 -15.36 0.87 -4.40
N LEU A 10 -14.57 1.09 -5.46
CA LEU A 10 -14.47 2.40 -6.10
C LEU A 10 -15.79 2.86 -6.74
N GLN A 11 -16.58 1.92 -7.26
CA GLN A 11 -17.91 2.24 -7.82
C GLN A 11 -18.91 2.71 -6.76
N ILE A 12 -18.81 2.21 -5.52
CA ILE A 12 -19.66 2.64 -4.40
C ILE A 12 -19.34 4.08 -3.99
N VAL A 13 -18.05 4.44 -4.03
CA VAL A 13 -17.54 5.72 -3.51
C VAL A 13 -17.59 6.83 -4.54
N ASP A 14 -17.29 6.50 -5.80
CA ASP A 14 -17.18 7.44 -6.90
C ASP A 14 -18.18 7.07 -8.01
N PRO A 15 -19.34 7.74 -8.10
CA PRO A 15 -20.30 7.48 -9.17
C PRO A 15 -19.72 7.79 -10.57
N GLU A 16 -18.74 8.70 -10.65
CA GLU A 16 -18.01 9.01 -11.89
C GLU A 16 -16.97 7.94 -12.30
N TYR A 17 -16.72 6.93 -11.46
CA TYR A 17 -15.69 5.92 -11.72
C TYR A 17 -15.96 5.11 -13.00
N ASN A 18 -17.23 4.83 -13.29
CA ASN A 18 -17.62 4.07 -14.48
C ASN A 18 -17.65 4.90 -15.77
N ILE A 19 -17.89 6.22 -15.67
CA ILE A 19 -17.92 7.14 -16.83
C ILE A 19 -16.53 7.23 -17.47
N ASN A 20 -15.47 7.21 -16.65
CA ASN A 20 -14.08 7.31 -17.09
C ASN A 20 -13.49 5.99 -17.64
N LYS A 21 -14.24 4.89 -17.64
CA LYS A 21 -13.78 3.59 -18.16
C LYS A 21 -13.88 3.51 -19.69
N GLN A 22 -14.92 4.11 -20.27
CA GLN A 22 -15.17 4.03 -21.71
C GLN A 22 -14.19 4.89 -22.53
N SER A 23 -13.57 5.92 -21.94
CA SER A 23 -12.66 6.85 -22.64
C SER A 23 -11.17 6.47 -22.58
N ARG A 24 -10.77 5.45 -21.82
CA ARG A 24 -9.35 5.12 -21.55
C ARG A 24 -8.72 4.08 -22.48
N LYS A 25 -9.14 3.99 -23.74
CA LYS A 25 -8.23 3.48 -24.78
C LYS A 25 -7.12 4.52 -24.94
N LYS A 26 -6.07 4.41 -24.11
CA LYS A 26 -4.87 5.21 -24.25
C LYS A 26 -4.36 4.96 -25.67
N LYS A 27 -4.56 5.91 -26.58
CA LYS A 27 -3.83 5.93 -27.84
C LYS A 27 -2.36 5.93 -27.43
N LYS A 28 -1.67 4.82 -27.68
CA LYS A 28 -0.22 4.75 -27.45
C LYS A 28 0.35 5.81 -28.37
N ASP A 29 0.84 6.88 -27.78
CA ASP A 29 1.51 7.92 -28.53
C ASP A 29 2.68 7.25 -29.27
N VAL A 30 2.85 7.51 -30.57
CA VAL A 30 3.82 6.78 -31.41
C VAL A 30 5.23 6.85 -30.81
N LEU A 31 5.53 7.96 -30.15
CA LEU A 31 6.78 8.26 -29.43
C LEU A 31 6.96 7.48 -28.12
N SER A 32 5.90 6.89 -27.57
CA SER A 32 5.94 6.07 -26.36
C SER A 32 6.37 4.62 -26.62
N ILE A 33 6.32 4.17 -27.88
CA ILE A 33 6.70 2.82 -28.32
C ILE A 33 8.22 2.70 -28.47
N ALA A 34 8.91 3.79 -28.77
CA ALA A 34 10.36 3.78 -28.95
C ALA A 34 11.11 3.45 -27.63
N PRO A 35 12.17 2.62 -27.67
CA PRO A 35 13.01 2.34 -26.52
C PRO A 35 13.69 3.60 -25.97
N GLN A 36 13.94 3.64 -24.66
CA GLN A 36 14.38 4.84 -23.94
C GLN A 36 15.68 5.46 -24.49
N ASN A 37 16.57 4.64 -25.04
CA ASN A 37 17.85 5.07 -25.61
C ASN A 37 17.70 5.82 -26.95
N HIS A 38 16.56 5.67 -27.63
CA HIS A 38 16.26 6.32 -28.91
C HIS A 38 15.39 7.58 -28.74
N LYS A 39 15.03 7.93 -27.50
CA LYS A 39 14.24 9.14 -27.22
C LYS A 39 15.15 10.36 -27.21
N LEU A 40 14.76 11.39 -27.95
CA LEU A 40 15.41 12.70 -27.88
C LEU A 40 15.20 13.29 -26.48
N THR A 41 16.28 13.35 -25.68
CA THR A 41 16.26 13.91 -24.33
C THR A 41 17.26 15.04 -24.18
N LYS A 42 16.86 16.13 -23.54
CA LYS A 42 17.74 17.22 -23.12
C LYS A 42 18.08 17.05 -21.65
N LYS A 43 19.36 17.14 -21.29
CA LYS A 43 19.79 17.18 -19.89
C LYS A 43 19.67 18.62 -19.40
N PHE A 44 18.90 18.83 -18.34
CA PHE A 44 18.77 20.13 -17.69
C PHE A 44 19.39 20.06 -16.30
N GLN A 45 20.31 20.99 -15.99
CA GLN A 45 20.89 21.17 -14.68
C GLN A 45 20.38 22.48 -14.10
N ARG A 46 19.63 22.42 -13.00
CA ARG A 46 19.40 23.59 -12.13
C ARG A 46 20.57 23.67 -11.17
N ARG A 47 21.10 24.88 -10.93
CA ARG A 47 22.19 25.12 -9.98
C ARG A 47 21.82 24.46 -8.63
N GLY A 48 22.65 23.51 -8.19
CA GLY A 48 22.46 22.77 -6.92
C GLY A 48 21.59 21.51 -6.98
N ALA A 49 21.03 21.11 -8.13
CA ALA A 49 20.16 19.94 -8.25
C ALA A 49 20.70 18.87 -9.22
N LYS A 50 20.28 17.61 -8.99
CA LYS A 50 20.59 16.47 -9.86
C LYS A 50 20.11 16.72 -11.29
N THR A 51 20.86 16.22 -12.26
CA THR A 51 20.56 16.30 -13.71
C THR A 51 19.21 15.65 -14.01
N ILE A 52 18.26 16.42 -14.56
CA ILE A 52 16.97 15.89 -15.01
C ILE A 52 17.03 15.71 -16.53
N LYS A 53 16.68 14.52 -17.02
CA LYS A 53 16.50 14.24 -18.45
C LYS A 53 15.06 14.56 -18.83
N ILE A 54 14.86 15.54 -19.71
CA ILE A 54 13.55 15.95 -20.22
C ILE A 54 13.42 15.45 -21.66
N GLY A 55 12.34 14.76 -22.01
CA GLY A 55 12.08 14.34 -23.38
C GLY A 55 11.65 15.55 -24.22
N LEU A 56 12.36 15.84 -25.32
CA LEU A 56 12.06 16.98 -26.21
C LEU A 56 10.75 16.78 -26.98
N LEU A 57 10.44 15.53 -27.31
CA LEU A 57 9.23 15.15 -28.06
C LEU A 57 8.17 14.50 -27.16
N SER A 58 8.31 14.55 -25.83
CA SER A 58 7.26 13.97 -24.99
C SER A 58 6.00 14.81 -25.12
N SER A 59 4.88 14.21 -25.53
CA SER A 59 3.59 14.89 -25.47
C SER A 59 3.36 15.34 -24.02
N GLU A 60 3.25 16.64 -23.78
CA GLU A 60 2.72 17.11 -22.52
C GLU A 60 1.33 16.50 -22.35
N LYS A 61 1.10 15.84 -21.20
CA LYS A 61 -0.23 15.30 -20.92
C LYS A 61 -1.17 16.50 -20.79
N LYS A 62 -1.94 16.78 -21.84
CA LYS A 62 -2.97 17.80 -21.84
C LYS A 62 -3.98 17.43 -20.75
N LEU A 63 -3.97 18.20 -19.66
CA LEU A 63 -4.94 18.05 -18.59
C LEU A 63 -6.31 18.46 -19.15
N THR A 64 -7.31 17.62 -18.89
CA THR A 64 -8.68 17.99 -19.23
C THR A 64 -9.19 19.09 -18.30
N VAL A 65 -10.14 19.91 -18.76
CA VAL A 65 -10.76 20.97 -17.94
C VAL A 65 -11.34 20.38 -16.64
N ALA A 66 -11.88 19.17 -16.69
CA ALA A 66 -12.38 18.46 -15.51
C ALA A 66 -11.26 18.11 -14.50
N GLU A 67 -10.10 17.68 -14.98
CA GLU A 67 -8.94 17.38 -14.12
C GLU A 67 -8.35 18.66 -13.50
N LEU A 68 -8.25 19.74 -14.28
CA LEU A 68 -7.83 21.05 -13.78
C LEU A 68 -8.76 21.57 -12.70
N ARG A 69 -10.09 21.48 -12.93
CA ARG A 69 -11.09 21.86 -11.92
C ARG A 69 -10.95 21.05 -10.64
N LYS A 70 -10.62 19.75 -10.71
CA LYS A 70 -10.37 18.91 -9.53
C LYS A 70 -9.12 19.33 -8.75
N GLN A 71 -8.07 19.79 -9.43
CA GLN A 71 -6.83 20.26 -8.79
C GLN A 71 -6.97 21.65 -8.16
N LEU A 72 -7.81 22.51 -8.74
CA LEU A 72 -8.02 23.88 -8.29
C LEU A 72 -9.06 24.01 -7.17
N LYS A 73 -9.68 22.92 -6.72
CA LYS A 73 -10.67 22.97 -5.64
C LYS A 73 -10.05 23.48 -4.34
N PRO A 74 -10.75 24.34 -3.58
CA PRO A 74 -10.29 24.74 -2.26
C PRO A 74 -10.23 23.54 -1.31
N LYS A 75 -9.27 23.56 -0.37
CA LYS A 75 -9.03 22.47 0.59
C LYS A 75 -10.28 22.07 1.37
N GLN A 76 -11.15 23.03 1.67
CA GLN A 76 -12.40 22.80 2.41
C GLN A 76 -13.40 21.95 1.62
N GLU A 77 -13.54 22.19 0.31
CA GLU A 77 -14.43 21.39 -0.55
C GLU A 77 -13.90 19.96 -0.71
N ILE A 78 -12.59 19.81 -0.88
CA ILE A 78 -11.93 18.49 -0.94
C ILE A 78 -12.18 17.71 0.35
N LEU A 79 -12.07 18.37 1.50
CA LEU A 79 -12.33 17.75 2.80
C LEU A 79 -13.80 17.31 2.91
N LYS A 80 -14.76 18.17 2.53
CA LYS A 80 -16.20 17.83 2.54
C LYS A 80 -16.50 16.64 1.63
N GLU A 81 -15.95 16.61 0.41
CA GLU A 81 -16.10 15.48 -0.51
C GLU A 81 -15.52 14.18 0.07
N ASN A 82 -14.33 14.25 0.68
CA ASN A 82 -13.70 13.08 1.29
C ASN A 82 -14.47 12.55 2.50
N LEU A 83 -15.01 13.43 3.35
CA LEU A 83 -15.86 13.01 4.47
C LEU A 83 -17.13 12.30 4.00
N LYS A 84 -17.79 12.84 2.97
CA LYS A 84 -18.97 12.20 2.36
C LYS A 84 -18.63 10.81 1.81
N LYS A 85 -17.49 10.67 1.13
CA LYS A 85 -17.00 9.38 0.62
C LYS A 85 -16.72 8.39 1.74
N LEU A 86 -16.07 8.83 2.82
CA LEU A 86 -15.80 7.99 3.98
C LEU A 86 -17.08 7.53 4.67
N GLN A 87 -18.09 8.39 4.74
CA GLN A 87 -19.40 8.03 5.27
C GLN A 87 -20.07 6.94 4.43
N LEU A 88 -20.09 7.07 3.10
CA LEU A 88 -20.62 6.03 2.21
C LEU A 88 -19.89 4.69 2.37
N ILE A 89 -18.56 4.73 2.56
CA ILE A 89 -17.77 3.52 2.84
C ILE A 89 -18.21 2.90 4.16
N LYS A 90 -18.38 3.72 5.21
CA LYS A 90 -18.82 3.26 6.53
C LYS A 90 -20.19 2.61 6.45
N GLU A 91 -21.15 3.23 5.77
CA GLU A 91 -22.51 2.70 5.58
C GLU A 91 -22.51 1.39 4.77
N ALA A 92 -21.68 1.30 3.73
CA ALA A 92 -21.54 0.08 2.93
C ALA A 92 -20.77 -1.04 3.65
N SER A 93 -19.89 -0.70 4.59
CA SER A 93 -19.08 -1.66 5.32
C SER A 93 -19.86 -2.29 6.47
N LYS A 94 -20.04 -3.61 6.44
CA LYS A 94 -20.61 -4.40 7.55
C LYS A 94 -19.60 -4.72 8.66
N VAL A 95 -18.40 -4.16 8.58
CA VAL A 95 -17.28 -4.53 9.47
C VAL A 95 -17.26 -3.56 10.63
N GLU A 96 -17.67 -4.04 11.79
CA GLU A 96 -17.47 -3.34 13.06
C GLU A 96 -16.09 -3.72 13.60
N LEU A 97 -15.22 -2.71 13.73
CA LEU A 97 -13.89 -2.90 14.30
C LEU A 97 -13.91 -2.47 15.76
N ASP A 98 -13.39 -3.34 16.63
CA ASP A 98 -13.22 -3.03 18.03
C ASP A 98 -12.19 -1.91 18.23
N ARG A 99 -12.39 -1.08 19.26
CA ARG A 99 -11.59 0.13 19.54
C ARG A 99 -10.11 -0.20 19.70
N GLU A 100 -9.78 -1.35 20.31
CA GLU A 100 -8.40 -1.79 20.46
C GLU A 100 -7.73 -2.10 19.11
N THR A 101 -8.48 -2.71 18.18
CA THR A 101 -7.96 -3.05 16.86
C THR A 101 -7.71 -1.79 16.04
N VAL A 102 -8.62 -0.81 16.13
CA VAL A 102 -8.47 0.51 15.48
C VAL A 102 -7.24 1.23 16.00
N ALA A 103 -7.05 1.28 17.33
CA ALA A 103 -5.89 1.91 17.94
C ALA A 103 -4.57 1.30 17.44
N LYS A 104 -4.48 -0.03 17.39
CA LYS A 104 -3.29 -0.76 16.86
C LYS A 104 -3.05 -0.46 15.37
N ILE A 105 -4.11 -0.34 14.56
CA ILE A 105 -3.99 0.00 13.14
C ILE A 105 -3.45 1.43 12.96
N VAL A 106 -4.01 2.39 13.70
CA VAL A 106 -3.59 3.80 13.63
C VAL A 106 -2.15 3.95 14.10
N GLU A 107 -1.79 3.36 15.23
CA GLU A 107 -0.43 3.38 15.76
C GLU A 107 0.58 2.80 14.75
N ARG A 108 0.23 1.69 14.08
CA ARG A 108 1.04 1.10 13.01
C ARG A 108 1.21 2.04 11.81
N ALA A 109 0.14 2.73 11.40
CA ALA A 109 0.18 3.66 10.27
C ALA A 109 1.08 4.86 10.56
N VAL A 110 1.00 5.41 11.78
CA VAL A 110 1.80 6.56 12.22
C VAL A 110 3.27 6.19 12.40
N THR A 111 3.54 5.11 13.13
CA THR A 111 4.91 4.71 13.47
C THR A 111 5.67 4.04 12.32
N LYS A 112 4.97 3.60 11.25
CA LYS A 112 5.48 2.81 10.12
C LYS A 112 6.23 1.53 10.53
N ARG A 113 6.11 1.12 11.80
CA ARG A 113 6.85 -0.03 12.35
C ARG A 113 5.91 -1.22 12.48
N PRO A 114 6.35 -2.43 12.09
CA PRO A 114 5.60 -3.64 12.41
C PRO A 114 5.54 -3.81 13.93
N ILE A 115 4.38 -4.22 14.44
CA ILE A 115 4.19 -4.55 15.85
C ILE A 115 5.19 -5.66 16.18
N LYS A 116 6.11 -5.42 17.13
CA LYS A 116 6.98 -6.47 17.64
C LYS A 116 6.07 -7.56 18.19
N LYS A 117 6.10 -8.75 17.58
CA LYS A 117 5.40 -9.92 18.11
C LYS A 117 5.87 -10.06 19.56
N ARG A 118 4.94 -10.03 20.52
CA ARG A 118 5.27 -10.35 21.91
C ARG A 118 5.97 -11.70 21.88
N SER A 119 7.22 -11.76 22.35
CA SER A 119 7.91 -13.03 22.50
C SER A 119 7.00 -13.91 23.35
N LYS A 120 6.62 -15.08 22.82
CA LYS A 120 5.93 -16.07 23.64
C LYS A 120 6.88 -16.33 24.81
N LYS A 121 6.39 -16.19 26.04
CA LYS A 121 7.14 -16.60 27.23
C LYS A 121 7.62 -18.02 26.94
N THR A 122 8.94 -18.22 26.97
CA THR A 122 9.53 -19.55 26.90
C THR A 122 8.88 -20.35 28.01
N LYS A 123 7.98 -21.26 27.64
CA LYS A 123 7.49 -22.25 28.60
C LYS A 123 8.74 -23.00 29.02
N ASN A 124 9.00 -23.06 30.33
CA ASN A 124 10.07 -23.89 30.86
C ASN A 124 9.87 -25.29 30.25
N GLN A 125 10.82 -25.71 29.42
CA GLN A 125 10.82 -27.04 28.85
C GLN A 125 11.06 -27.97 30.04
N LYS A 126 9.98 -28.54 30.57
CA LYS A 126 10.11 -29.68 31.49
C LYS A 126 10.72 -30.79 30.65
N THR A 127 11.94 -31.19 31.00
CA THR A 127 12.54 -32.41 30.47
C THR A 127 11.61 -33.57 30.82
N VAL A 128 11.44 -34.49 29.88
CA VAL A 128 10.64 -35.70 30.11
C VAL A 128 11.41 -36.69 30.99
N PHE A 129 12.75 -36.59 30.98
CA PHE A 129 13.63 -37.39 31.80
C PHE A 129 13.59 -36.96 33.27
N THR A 130 13.44 -37.97 34.11
CA THR A 130 13.51 -37.89 35.57
C THR A 130 14.91 -38.26 36.05
N GLU A 131 15.25 -37.92 37.29
CA GLU A 131 16.56 -38.23 37.87
C GLU A 131 16.84 -39.74 37.93
N GLU A 132 15.78 -40.56 37.97
CA GLU A 132 15.86 -42.03 37.92
C GLU A 132 16.36 -42.53 36.56
N ASP A 133 15.89 -41.91 35.46
CA ASP A 133 16.31 -42.27 34.09
C ASP A 133 17.80 -41.98 33.83
N PHE A 134 18.34 -40.96 34.48
CA PHE A 134 19.77 -40.65 34.38
C PHE A 134 20.64 -41.67 35.12
N LYS A 135 20.13 -42.21 36.23
CA LYS A 135 20.87 -43.20 37.02
C LYS A 135 20.95 -44.55 36.31
N THR A 136 19.86 -44.98 35.67
CA THR A 136 19.87 -46.20 34.85
C THR A 136 20.80 -46.07 33.65
N PHE A 137 20.88 -44.86 33.06
CA PHE A 137 21.79 -44.60 31.94
C PHE A 137 23.26 -44.58 32.38
N GLU A 138 23.54 -44.09 33.59
CA GLU A 138 24.89 -44.10 34.16
C GLU A 138 25.39 -45.54 34.38
N GLU A 139 24.55 -46.39 34.99
CA GLU A 139 24.86 -47.81 35.21
C GLU A 139 25.13 -48.55 33.89
N GLU A 140 24.29 -48.37 32.86
CA GLU A 140 24.49 -48.98 31.54
C GLU A 140 25.74 -48.49 30.82
N TYR A 141 26.17 -47.24 31.06
CA TYR A 141 27.35 -46.66 30.40
C TYR A 141 28.68 -47.09 31.05
N PHE A 142 28.67 -47.48 32.33
CA PHE A 142 29.87 -47.89 33.07
C PHE A 142 30.01 -49.41 33.25
N ASP A 143 29.00 -50.19 32.86
CA ASP A 143 29.04 -51.67 32.83
C ASP A 143 29.58 -52.25 31.50
N GLU A 144 30.14 -51.41 30.61
CA GLU A 144 31.06 -51.79 29.51
C GLU A 144 32.52 -51.44 29.84
#